data_AF-A0A2V7CV22-F1
#
_entry.id   AF-A0A2V7CV22-F1
#
_cell.length_a   1.000
_cell.length_b   1.000
_cell.length_c   1.000
_cell.angle_alpha   90.00
_cell.angle_beta   90.00
_cell.angle_gamma   90.00
#
_symmetry.space_group_name_H-M   'P 1'
#
loop_
_entity.id
_entity.type
_entity.pdbx_description
1 polymer ?
#
loop_
_entity_poly.entity_id
_entity_poly.type
_entity_poly.pdbx_seq_one_letter_code
_entity_poly.pdbx_strand_id
1 'polypeptide(L)'
;MTAHRIGQLAIASAVALTLCCASIEPVHGQAAMPGGFPNVVNALKAAPGCLGVDTGQTASGRRVIFAWFDGKKSLVDWYHSDVHQRAMRTVYPNGVFDREPLPDLPDSTGPILTIVSVKFADAPAPGASAPRIVAIGIELYGPLPGGVAVGGRFAPEGVKVPGLRDIEPARAQQPEPR
;
A
#
# COMPACT_ATOMS: atom_id res chain seq x y z
N MET A 1 -72.15 -3.68 -41.59
CA MET A 1 -72.69 -2.50 -40.87
C MET A 1 -71.97 -2.37 -39.54
N THR A 2 -71.40 -1.19 -39.35
CA THR A 2 -70.81 -0.56 -38.16
C THR A 2 -71.28 -1.05 -36.79
N ALA A 3 -70.34 -1.20 -35.85
CA ALA A 3 -70.34 -0.40 -34.61
C ALA A 3 -69.02 -0.58 -33.83
N HIS A 4 -68.32 0.54 -33.63
CA HIS A 4 -67.26 0.71 -32.65
C HIS A 4 -67.78 0.44 -31.22
N ARG A 5 -66.96 -0.20 -30.38
CA ARG A 5 -66.97 0.05 -28.94
C ARG A 5 -65.57 0.34 -28.42
N ILE A 6 -65.52 1.49 -27.80
CA ILE A 6 -64.45 2.10 -27.03
C ILE A 6 -64.15 1.22 -25.81
N GLY A 7 -62.88 0.89 -25.60
CA GLY A 7 -62.38 0.23 -24.40
C GLY A 7 -61.07 0.90 -23.99
N GLN A 8 -61.10 1.55 -22.83
CA GLN A 8 -60.05 2.36 -22.23
C GLN A 8 -58.68 1.64 -22.23
N LEU A 9 -57.68 2.24 -22.90
CA LEU A 9 -56.28 1.88 -22.63
C LEU A 9 -55.81 2.64 -21.39
N ALA A 10 -55.65 1.91 -20.29
CA ALA A 10 -54.94 2.37 -19.12
C ALA A 10 -53.50 2.73 -19.51
N ILE A 11 -53.15 4.00 -19.38
CA ILE A 11 -51.77 4.49 -19.49
C ILE A 11 -51.09 4.13 -18.17
N ALA A 12 -50.38 3.00 -18.17
CA ALA A 12 -49.46 2.63 -17.10
C ALA A 12 -48.02 2.80 -17.60
N SER A 13 -47.34 3.73 -16.95
CA SER A 13 -45.97 4.18 -17.13
C SER A 13 -44.95 3.06 -16.95
N ALA A 14 -43.92 3.00 -17.81
CA ALA A 14 -42.63 2.43 -17.45
C ALA A 14 -41.53 3.09 -18.28
N VAL A 15 -40.88 4.09 -17.69
CA VAL A 15 -39.60 4.62 -18.18
C VAL A 15 -38.57 3.50 -17.99
N ALA A 16 -38.16 2.87 -19.08
CA ALA A 16 -37.06 1.93 -19.09
C ALA A 16 -35.74 2.72 -18.95
N LEU A 17 -35.30 2.94 -17.71
CA LEU A 17 -33.95 3.38 -17.42
C LEU A 17 -33.05 2.13 -17.45
N THR A 18 -32.52 1.81 -18.61
CA THR A 18 -31.52 0.75 -18.80
C THR A 18 -30.25 1.15 -18.04
N LEU A 19 -30.12 0.67 -16.80
CA LEU A 19 -28.86 0.69 -16.07
C LEU A 19 -27.88 -0.19 -16.85
N CYS A 20 -26.93 0.42 -17.55
CA CYS A 20 -25.72 -0.25 -17.99
C CYS A 20 -24.98 -0.72 -16.73
N CYS A 21 -25.18 -1.98 -16.35
CA CYS A 21 -24.28 -2.69 -15.46
C CYS A 21 -22.93 -2.83 -16.18
N ALA A 22 -22.11 -1.78 -16.11
CA ALA A 22 -20.69 -1.93 -16.35
C ALA A 22 -20.16 -2.80 -15.21
N SER A 23 -19.96 -4.07 -15.50
CA SER A 23 -19.16 -4.97 -14.68
C SER A 23 -17.83 -4.27 -14.42
N ILE A 24 -17.63 -3.74 -13.22
CA ILE A 24 -16.30 -3.36 -12.76
C ILE A 24 -15.62 -4.69 -12.50
N GLU A 25 -15.00 -5.25 -13.53
CA GLU A 25 -14.05 -6.33 -13.31
C GLU A 25 -12.96 -5.77 -12.40
N PRO A 26 -12.71 -6.36 -11.23
CA PRO A 26 -11.58 -5.95 -10.43
C PRO A 26 -10.36 -6.28 -11.27
N VAL A 27 -9.65 -5.24 -11.72
CA VAL A 27 -8.32 -5.37 -12.34
C VAL A 27 -7.41 -6.00 -11.29
N HIS A 28 -7.37 -7.33 -11.26
CA HIS A 28 -6.31 -8.10 -10.61
C HIS A 28 -5.09 -8.05 -11.52
N GLY A 29 -4.59 -6.83 -11.75
CA GLY A 29 -3.33 -6.58 -12.41
C GLY A 29 -2.18 -6.74 -11.42
N GLN A 30 -1.98 -7.94 -10.87
CA GLN A 30 -0.68 -8.27 -10.27
C GLN A 30 0.32 -8.48 -11.41
N ALA A 31 0.76 -7.37 -12.00
CA ALA A 31 1.89 -7.38 -12.92
C ALA A 31 3.07 -8.04 -12.19
N ALA A 32 3.50 -9.19 -12.73
CA ALA A 32 4.58 -9.99 -12.19
C ALA A 32 5.76 -9.08 -11.84
N MET A 33 6.16 -9.17 -10.58
CA MET A 33 7.21 -8.34 -10.02
C MET A 33 8.55 -8.66 -10.70
N PRO A 34 9.35 -7.66 -11.13
CA PRO A 34 10.70 -7.91 -11.60
C PRO A 34 11.52 -8.65 -10.54
N GLY A 35 12.34 -9.60 -10.98
CA GLY A 35 12.93 -10.70 -10.18
C GLY A 35 13.83 -10.36 -8.98
N GLY A 36 13.85 -9.14 -8.47
CA GLY A 36 14.52 -8.76 -7.21
C GLY A 36 13.58 -8.26 -6.12
N PHE A 37 12.46 -7.62 -6.48
CA PHE A 37 11.53 -7.02 -5.53
C PHE A 37 10.78 -8.05 -4.65
N PRO A 38 10.32 -9.21 -5.17
CA PRO A 38 9.68 -10.23 -4.35
C PRO A 38 10.61 -10.77 -3.26
N ASN A 39 11.91 -10.85 -3.56
CA ASN A 39 12.91 -11.31 -2.61
C ASN A 39 13.06 -10.30 -1.45
N VAL A 40 13.09 -9.00 -1.74
CA VAL A 40 13.14 -7.94 -0.71
C VAL A 40 11.89 -7.97 0.17
N VAL A 41 10.69 -8.10 -0.42
CA VAL A 41 9.43 -8.14 0.35
C VAL A 41 9.39 -9.35 1.27
N ASN A 42 9.75 -10.54 0.78
CA ASN A 42 9.77 -11.76 1.60
C ASN A 42 10.83 -11.68 2.71
N ALA A 43 12.00 -11.12 2.42
CA ALA A 43 13.03 -10.92 3.41
C ALA A 43 12.63 -9.89 4.48
N LEU A 44 11.94 -8.80 4.11
CA LEU A 44 11.36 -7.86 5.07
C LEU A 44 10.35 -8.56 5.99
N LYS A 45 9.44 -9.36 5.44
CA LYS A 45 8.45 -10.11 6.23
C LYS A 45 9.08 -11.10 7.22
N ALA A 46 10.27 -11.61 6.91
CA ALA A 46 11.01 -12.53 7.76
C ALA A 46 12.00 -11.81 8.70
N ALA A 47 12.20 -10.49 8.55
CA ALA A 47 13.18 -9.76 9.33
C ALA A 47 12.73 -9.61 10.79
N PRO A 48 13.60 -9.92 11.77
CA PRO A 48 13.30 -9.66 13.18
C PRO A 48 12.92 -8.19 13.42
N GLY A 49 11.88 -7.97 14.21
CA GLY A 49 11.36 -6.63 14.51
C GLY A 49 10.60 -5.96 13.35
N CYS A 50 10.45 -6.60 12.19
CA CYS A 50 9.48 -6.16 11.19
C CYS A 50 8.06 -6.59 11.61
N LEU A 51 7.20 -5.59 11.85
CA LEU A 51 5.84 -5.77 12.34
C LEU A 51 4.83 -6.10 11.23
N GLY A 52 5.20 -5.86 9.97
CA GLY A 52 4.38 -6.18 8.81
C GLY A 52 4.81 -5.43 7.57
N VAL A 53 4.46 -6.00 6.41
CA VAL A 53 4.83 -5.48 5.11
C VAL A 53 3.63 -5.54 4.17
N ASP A 54 3.26 -4.38 3.64
CA ASP A 54 2.29 -4.25 2.56
C ASP A 54 2.94 -3.71 1.30
N THR A 55 2.30 -3.98 0.16
CA THR A 55 2.73 -3.48 -1.14
C THR A 55 1.57 -2.90 -1.91
N GLY A 56 1.84 -1.91 -2.76
CA GLY A 56 0.83 -1.33 -3.61
C GLY A 56 1.40 -0.69 -4.87
N GLN A 57 0.53 -0.04 -5.62
CA GLN A 57 0.89 0.79 -6.77
C GLN A 57 0.19 2.14 -6.65
N THR A 58 0.92 3.23 -6.86
CA THR A 58 0.35 4.58 -6.90
C THR A 58 -0.25 4.85 -8.28
N ALA A 59 -1.20 5.77 -8.36
CA ALA A 59 -1.74 6.26 -9.64
C ALA A 59 -0.65 6.85 -10.56
N SER A 60 0.46 7.35 -9.99
CA SER A 60 1.63 7.84 -10.75
C SER A 60 2.53 6.73 -11.32
N GLY A 61 2.14 5.47 -11.14
CA GLY A 61 2.83 4.28 -11.65
C GLY A 61 4.00 3.81 -10.77
N ARG A 62 4.12 4.30 -9.53
CA ARG A 62 5.16 3.81 -8.60
C ARG A 62 4.68 2.54 -7.94
N ARG A 63 5.57 1.56 -7.81
CA ARG A 63 5.37 0.41 -6.92
C ARG A 63 5.86 0.80 -5.54
N VAL A 64 5.12 0.46 -4.50
CA VAL A 64 5.43 0.90 -3.14
C VAL A 64 5.47 -0.29 -2.20
N ILE A 65 6.45 -0.31 -1.31
CA ILE A 65 6.52 -1.18 -0.13
C ILE A 65 6.31 -0.29 1.09
N PHE A 66 5.46 -0.75 1.99
CA PHE A 66 5.28 -0.20 3.33
C PHE A 66 5.74 -1.26 4.32
N ALA A 67 6.85 -1.03 5.00
CA ALA A 67 7.37 -1.94 6.00
C ALA A 67 7.41 -1.24 7.37
N TRP A 68 6.78 -1.85 8.36
CA TRP A 68 6.80 -1.35 9.73
C TRP A 68 7.89 -2.08 10.51
N PHE A 69 8.74 -1.33 11.20
CA PHE A 69 9.68 -1.85 12.19
C PHE A 69 9.24 -1.42 13.59
N ASP A 70 9.52 -2.24 14.61
CA ASP A 70 9.18 -1.95 16.00
C ASP A 70 9.99 -0.80 16.62
N GLY A 71 11.15 -0.48 16.05
CA GLY A 71 11.98 0.64 16.44
C GLY A 71 13.26 0.77 15.62
N LYS A 72 14.11 1.71 16.03
CA LYS A 72 15.37 2.04 15.34
C LYS A 72 16.28 0.83 15.17
N LYS A 73 16.49 0.04 16.23
CA LYS A 73 17.42 -1.09 16.21
C LYS A 73 17.09 -2.07 15.09
N SER A 74 15.85 -2.53 14.99
CA SER A 74 15.42 -3.51 13.98
C SER A 74 15.56 -2.96 12.55
N LEU A 75 15.29 -1.66 12.36
CA LEU A 75 15.49 -1.00 11.07
C LEU A 75 16.98 -0.87 10.71
N VAL A 76 17.85 -0.55 11.66
CA VAL A 76 19.30 -0.46 11.45
C VAL A 76 19.90 -1.86 11.21
N ASP A 77 19.46 -2.87 11.94
CA ASP A 77 19.85 -4.27 11.71
C ASP A 77 19.43 -4.72 10.30
N TRP A 78 18.21 -4.37 9.86
CA TRP A 78 17.77 -4.59 8.48
C TRP A 78 18.64 -3.84 7.46
N TYR A 79 18.97 -2.58 7.74
CA TYR A 79 19.85 -1.77 6.88
C TYR A 79 21.20 -2.46 6.65
N HIS A 80 21.79 -3.07 7.69
CA HIS A 80 23.06 -3.79 7.58
C HIS A 80 22.94 -5.22 7.06
N SER A 81 21.73 -5.75 6.87
CA SER A 81 21.53 -7.11 6.39
C SER A 81 22.07 -7.32 4.96
N ASP A 82 22.56 -8.54 4.70
CA ASP A 82 23.06 -8.92 3.36
C ASP A 82 22.03 -8.72 2.26
N VAL A 83 20.75 -8.97 2.55
CA VAL A 83 19.67 -8.83 1.58
C VAL A 83 19.47 -7.37 1.20
N HIS A 84 19.38 -6.47 2.18
CA HIS A 84 19.27 -5.04 1.92
C HIS A 84 20.51 -4.50 1.19
N GLN A 85 21.71 -4.83 1.68
CA GLN A 85 22.97 -4.38 1.08
C GLN A 85 23.16 -4.88 -0.36
N ARG A 86 22.70 -6.11 -0.67
CA ARG A 86 22.70 -6.63 -2.05
C ARG A 86 21.69 -5.91 -2.94
N ALA A 87 20.50 -5.62 -2.43
CA ALA A 87 19.50 -4.85 -3.16
C ALA A 87 20.01 -3.44 -3.47
N MET A 88 20.60 -2.76 -2.49
CA MET A 88 21.15 -1.41 -2.66
C MET A 88 22.31 -1.37 -3.67
N ARG A 89 23.20 -2.36 -3.68
CA ARG A 89 24.25 -2.48 -4.72
C ARG A 89 23.69 -2.74 -6.12
N THR A 90 22.52 -3.35 -6.23
CA THR A 90 21.87 -3.54 -7.55
C THR A 90 21.31 -2.22 -8.08
N VAL A 91 20.77 -1.37 -7.19
CA VAL A 91 20.24 -0.05 -7.57
C VAL A 91 21.35 0.98 -7.75
N TYR A 92 22.39 0.92 -6.93
CA TYR A 92 23.52 1.86 -6.87
C TYR A 92 24.85 1.10 -6.90
N PRO A 93 25.26 0.53 -8.05
CA PRO A 93 26.44 -0.35 -8.15
C PRO A 93 27.76 0.32 -7.80
N ASN A 94 27.84 1.65 -7.96
CA ASN A 94 29.02 2.46 -7.64
C ASN A 94 28.82 3.29 -6.36
N GLY A 95 27.74 3.06 -5.61
CA GLY A 95 27.44 3.80 -4.40
C GLY A 95 28.27 3.32 -3.22
N VAL A 96 28.90 4.25 -2.50
CA VAL A 96 29.50 3.99 -1.19
C VAL A 96 28.50 4.44 -0.13
N PHE A 97 28.09 3.50 0.74
CA PHE A 97 27.14 3.73 1.83
C PHE A 97 27.84 3.47 3.17
N ASP A 98 28.75 4.36 3.55
CA ASP A 98 29.63 4.26 4.72
C ASP A 98 29.14 5.05 5.94
N ARG A 99 28.00 5.73 5.83
CA ARG A 99 27.40 6.50 6.91
C ARG A 99 26.57 5.61 7.82
N GLU A 100 26.69 5.85 9.12
CA GLU A 100 25.81 5.28 10.12
C GLU A 100 24.35 5.66 9.80
N PRO A 101 23.42 4.70 9.70
CA PRO A 101 22.01 5.01 9.52
C PRO A 101 21.40 5.60 10.79
N LEU A 102 20.66 6.70 10.63
CA LEU A 102 19.85 7.33 11.70
C LEU A 102 20.65 7.74 12.95
N PRO A 103 21.79 8.44 12.82
CA PRO A 103 22.67 8.72 13.96
C PRO A 103 22.00 9.57 15.04
N ASP A 104 21.11 10.48 14.62
CA ASP A 104 20.45 11.43 15.52
C ASP A 104 19.11 10.92 16.08
N LEU A 105 18.68 9.72 15.67
CA LEU A 105 17.41 9.15 16.13
C LEU A 105 17.64 8.40 17.46
N PRO A 106 16.87 8.66 18.53
CA PRO A 106 17.01 7.93 19.79
C PRO A 106 16.69 6.44 19.63
N ASP A 107 17.38 5.57 20.38
CA ASP A 107 17.12 4.12 20.34
C ASP A 107 15.75 3.75 20.93
N SER A 108 15.22 4.60 21.81
CA SER A 108 13.86 4.47 22.36
C SER A 108 12.76 4.92 21.40
N THR A 109 13.09 5.24 20.14
CA THR A 109 12.09 5.54 19.12
C THR A 109 11.24 4.30 18.90
N GLY A 110 9.92 4.49 19.04
CA GLY A 110 8.92 3.45 18.78
C GLY A 110 8.81 3.10 17.29
N PRO A 111 7.66 2.57 16.84
CA PRO A 111 7.54 2.02 15.51
C PRO A 111 7.91 3.00 14.39
N ILE A 112 8.59 2.50 13.36
CA ILE A 112 9.01 3.28 12.19
C ILE A 112 8.41 2.66 10.93
N LEU A 113 7.65 3.44 10.17
CA LEU A 113 7.22 3.09 8.82
C LEU A 113 8.33 3.45 7.83
N THR A 114 8.80 2.45 7.11
CA THR A 114 9.65 2.60 5.94
C THR A 114 8.81 2.50 4.67
N ILE A 115 8.85 3.53 3.84
CA ILE A 115 8.21 3.54 2.52
C ILE A 115 9.29 3.48 1.46
N VAL A 116 9.29 2.41 0.67
CA VAL A 116 10.13 2.31 -0.53
C VAL A 116 9.24 2.45 -1.74
N SER A 117 9.46 3.47 -2.55
CA SER A 117 8.70 3.67 -3.78
C SER A 117 9.63 3.64 -4.99
N VAL A 118 9.29 2.82 -5.99
CA VAL A 118 10.11 2.61 -7.20
C VAL A 118 9.26 2.82 -8.44
N LYS A 119 9.76 3.63 -9.38
CA LYS A 119 9.23 3.76 -10.73
C LYS A 119 10.21 3.11 -11.71
N PHE A 120 9.68 2.25 -12.56
CA PHE A 120 10.42 1.62 -13.65
C PHE A 120 10.17 2.38 -14.95
N ALA A 121 11.10 2.29 -15.91
CA ALA A 121 10.87 2.75 -17.26
C ALA A 121 9.71 1.97 -17.90
N ASP A 122 8.87 2.66 -18.68
CA ASP A 122 7.71 2.04 -19.33
C ASP A 122 8.13 1.01 -20.41
N ALA A 123 9.29 1.24 -21.04
CA ALA A 123 9.88 0.33 -22.02
C ALA A 123 11.19 -0.29 -21.50
N PRO A 124 11.40 -1.60 -21.68
CA PRO A 124 12.69 -2.23 -21.41
C PRO A 124 13.76 -1.66 -22.34
N ALA A 125 14.98 -1.53 -21.84
CA ALA A 125 16.11 -1.20 -22.70
C ALA A 125 16.45 -2.40 -23.62
N PRO A 126 16.88 -2.17 -24.88
CA PRO A 126 17.29 -3.26 -25.76
C PRO A 126 18.35 -4.14 -25.10
N GLY A 127 18.12 -5.46 -25.05
CA GLY A 127 19.03 -6.43 -24.45
C GLY A 127 19.07 -6.46 -22.92
N ALA A 128 18.21 -5.72 -22.22
CA ALA A 128 18.18 -5.71 -20.76
C ALA A 128 17.50 -6.97 -20.18
N SER A 129 18.13 -7.58 -19.17
CA SER A 129 17.59 -8.71 -18.41
C SER A 129 16.69 -8.28 -17.24
N ALA A 130 16.64 -6.99 -16.92
CA ALA A 130 15.80 -6.43 -15.86
C ALA A 130 15.25 -5.04 -16.23
N PRO A 131 14.06 -4.66 -15.72
CA PRO A 131 13.50 -3.32 -15.90
C PRO A 131 14.39 -2.25 -15.28
N ARG A 132 14.58 -1.15 -16.02
CA ARG A 132 15.37 0.00 -15.56
C ARG A 132 14.58 0.80 -14.53
N ILE A 133 15.19 1.09 -13.38
CA ILE A 133 14.64 2.02 -12.39
C ILE A 133 14.86 3.46 -12.91
N VAL A 134 13.81 4.27 -12.92
CA VAL A 134 13.88 5.70 -13.31
C VAL A 134 13.65 6.64 -12.13
N ALA A 135 13.10 6.13 -11.04
CA ALA A 135 13.05 6.85 -9.77
C ALA A 135 12.94 5.85 -8.62
N ILE A 136 13.62 6.13 -7.51
CA ILE A 136 13.48 5.43 -6.24
C ILE A 136 13.45 6.45 -5.11
N GLY A 137 12.60 6.23 -4.12
CA GLY A 137 12.56 6.97 -2.88
C GLY A 137 12.48 6.00 -1.71
N ILE A 138 13.23 6.27 -0.64
CA ILE A 138 13.20 5.53 0.62
C ILE A 138 12.98 6.58 1.71
N GLU A 139 11.83 6.50 2.37
CA GLU A 139 11.38 7.50 3.34
C GLU A 139 10.99 6.80 4.64
N LEU A 140 11.23 7.48 5.77
CA LEU A 140 11.03 6.93 7.11
C LEU A 140 10.12 7.86 7.92
N TYR A 141 9.07 7.31 8.51
CA TYR A 141 8.05 8.05 9.26
C TYR A 141 7.76 7.38 10.60
N GLY A 142 7.58 8.18 11.66
CA GLY A 142 7.02 7.71 12.92
C GLY A 142 5.51 8.00 13.00
N PRO A 143 4.71 7.15 13.66
CA PRO A 143 3.32 7.46 13.89
C PRO A 143 3.19 8.62 14.89
N LEU A 144 2.32 9.57 14.60
CA LEU A 144 1.94 10.60 15.56
C LEU A 144 0.86 10.07 16.52
N PRO A 145 0.81 10.55 17.77
CA PRO A 145 -0.26 10.19 18.70
C PRO A 145 -1.66 10.57 18.19
N GLY A 146 -2.65 9.78 18.58
CA GLY A 146 -4.06 9.95 18.25
C GLY A 146 -4.52 9.15 17.05
N GLY A 147 -5.64 9.58 16.46
CA GLY A 147 -6.26 8.96 15.29
C GLY A 147 -7.45 8.06 15.62
N VAL A 148 -8.09 7.56 14.57
CA VAL A 148 -9.24 6.66 14.64
C VAL A 148 -9.07 5.57 13.58
N ALA A 149 -9.32 4.33 13.98
CA ALA A 149 -9.41 3.17 13.11
C ALA A 149 -10.82 2.59 13.24
N VAL A 150 -11.51 2.34 12.11
CA VAL A 150 -12.86 1.76 12.12
C VAL A 150 -12.86 0.50 11.26
N GLY A 151 -13.11 -0.65 11.89
CA GLY A 151 -13.10 -1.95 11.20
C GLY A 151 -11.74 -2.42 10.68
N GLY A 152 -10.67 -1.74 11.10
CA GLY A 152 -9.31 -2.02 10.67
C GLY A 152 -8.51 -0.75 10.47
N ARG A 153 -7.25 -0.92 10.11
CA ARG A 153 -6.29 0.16 9.90
C ARG A 153 -5.22 -0.26 8.92
N PHE A 154 -4.51 0.73 8.40
CA PHE A 154 -3.39 0.51 7.49
C PHE A 154 -2.14 -0.07 8.19
N ALA A 155 -1.81 0.40 9.39
CA ALA A 155 -0.68 -0.13 10.14
C ALA A 155 -1.02 -1.53 10.71
N PRO A 156 -0.10 -2.52 10.66
CA PRO A 156 -0.32 -3.84 11.25
C PRO A 156 -0.73 -3.78 12.72
N GLU A 157 -1.47 -4.77 13.22
CA GLU A 157 -1.95 -4.83 14.62
C GLU A 157 -0.84 -4.72 15.68
N GLY A 158 0.38 -5.17 15.34
CA GLY A 158 1.56 -5.04 16.19
C GLY A 158 2.02 -3.60 16.44
N VAL A 159 1.70 -2.67 15.55
CA VAL A 159 2.10 -1.26 15.67
C VAL A 159 1.30 -0.58 16.80
N LYS A 160 1.99 -0.01 17.78
CA LYS A 160 1.35 0.74 18.87
C LYS A 160 1.40 2.23 18.58
N VAL A 161 0.23 2.86 18.50
CA VAL A 161 0.08 4.30 18.29
C VAL A 161 -0.56 4.89 19.55
N PRO A 162 0.15 5.74 20.31
CA PRO A 162 -0.39 6.32 21.54
C PRO A 162 -1.69 7.08 21.27
N GLY A 163 -2.76 6.79 22.01
CA GLY A 163 -4.04 7.50 21.87
C GLY A 163 -4.87 7.16 20.62
N LEU A 164 -4.47 6.15 19.82
CA LEU A 164 -5.31 5.65 18.73
C LEU A 164 -6.59 5.01 19.30
N ARG A 165 -7.73 5.34 18.70
CA ARG A 165 -9.02 4.72 19.02
C ARG A 165 -9.38 3.69 17.96
N ASP A 166 -9.39 2.41 18.33
CA ASP A 166 -9.94 1.34 17.51
C ASP A 166 -11.45 1.20 17.80
N ILE A 167 -12.28 1.37 16.77
CA ILE A 167 -13.74 1.39 16.86
C ILE A 167 -14.29 0.27 15.97
N GLU A 168 -15.15 -0.57 16.54
CA GLU A 168 -15.88 -1.57 15.76
C GLU A 168 -16.89 -0.88 14.81
N PRO A 169 -17.04 -1.34 13.56
CA PRO A 169 -17.95 -0.72 12.58
C PRO A 169 -19.38 -0.55 13.11
N ALA A 170 -19.89 -1.52 13.86
CA ALA A 170 -21.22 -1.47 14.46
C ALA A 170 -21.39 -0.31 15.46
N ARG A 171 -20.32 0.01 16.21
CA ARG A 171 -20.31 1.11 17.16
C ARG A 171 -20.20 2.47 16.47
N ALA A 172 -19.48 2.55 15.35
CA ALA A 172 -19.34 3.78 14.58
C ALA A 172 -20.65 4.27 13.93
N GLN A 173 -21.63 3.38 13.79
CA GLN A 173 -22.96 3.70 13.23
C GLN A 173 -23.95 4.21 14.29
N GLN A 174 -23.59 4.16 15.57
CA GLN A 174 -24.44 4.68 16.64
C GLN A 174 -24.27 6.21 16.74
N PRO A 175 -25.38 6.98 16.85
CA PRO A 175 -25.28 8.41 17.10
C PRO A 175 -24.58 8.66 18.44
N GLU A 176 -23.66 9.63 18.48
CA GLU A 176 -22.98 9.98 19.73
C GLU A 176 -24.02 10.41 20.78
N PRO A 177 -23.91 9.91 22.03
CA PRO A 177 -24.69 10.46 23.13
C PRO A 177 -24.25 11.92 23.32
N ARG A 178 -25.19 12.85 23.15
CA ARG A 178 -24.99 14.29 23.43
C ARG A 178 -24.76 14.55 24.90
#